data_AF-A0A3Q9KAY0-F1
#
_entry.id   AF-A0A3Q9KAY0-F1
#
_cell.length_a   1.000
_cell.length_b   1.000
_cell.length_c   1.000
_cell.angle_alpha   90.00
_cell.angle_beta   90.00
_cell.angle_gamma   90.00
#
_symmetry.space_group_name_H-M   'P 1'
#
loop_
_entity.id
_entity.type
_entity.pdbx_description
1 polymer ?
#
loop_
_entity_poly.entity_id
_entity_poly.type
_entity_poly.pdbx_seq_one_letter_code
_entity_poly.pdbx_strand_id
1 'polypeptide(L)'
;MAGEVRFYDVGLERQRRKGPGRVEVNLSFGGGATDAEEAGLAESAASLYRWLVAEPELRGQVEVSLGPRRPEPGHMGGALDIVNVVLANSIALGSLITAVATWRGSRPRPPQIRLERDGVVVTLQDASPEAVERILRVWNESGAPADGDSE
;
A
#
# COMPACT_ATOMS: atom_id res chain seq x y z
N MET A 1 21.02 8.12 -7.57
CA MET A 1 21.15 7.66 -6.17
C MET A 1 20.03 6.66 -5.93
N ALA A 2 20.38 5.37 -5.77
CA ALA A 2 19.39 4.31 -5.55
C ALA A 2 18.88 4.41 -4.11
N GLY A 3 17.61 4.79 -3.94
CA GLY A 3 16.97 4.89 -2.63
C GLY A 3 16.88 3.51 -1.96
N GLU A 4 17.38 3.43 -0.73
CA GLU A 4 17.31 2.25 0.12
C GLU A 4 15.84 1.95 0.45
N VAL A 5 15.33 0.80 -0.01
CA VAL A 5 14.00 0.34 0.36
C VAL A 5 14.09 -0.17 1.79
N ARG A 6 13.50 0.57 2.74
CA ARG A 6 13.43 0.14 4.14
C ARG A 6 12.21 -0.74 4.35
N PHE A 7 12.48 -2.01 4.68
CA PHE A 7 11.50 -3.02 5.03
C PHE A 7 11.28 -2.98 6.54
N TYR A 8 10.01 -2.97 6.97
CA TYR A 8 9.65 -3.11 8.37
C TYR A 8 8.71 -4.32 8.48
N ASP A 9 9.12 -5.33 9.24
CA ASP A 9 8.24 -6.41 9.68
C ASP A 9 7.38 -5.86 10.81
N VAL A 10 6.12 -5.55 10.50
CA VAL A 10 5.14 -5.13 11.51
C VAL A 10 4.46 -6.40 11.99
N GLY A 11 4.92 -6.91 13.12
CA GLY A 11 4.38 -8.11 13.76
C GLY A 11 2.87 -7.97 13.98
N LEU A 12 2.08 -8.52 13.06
CA LEU A 12 0.62 -8.56 13.14
C LEU A 12 0.16 -10.00 13.30
N GLU A 13 -0.54 -10.19 14.42
CA GLU A 13 -1.31 -11.37 14.75
C GLU A 13 -2.12 -11.86 13.55
N ARG A 14 -1.97 -13.16 13.27
CA ARG A 14 -2.52 -13.86 12.09
C ARG A 14 -4.00 -13.53 11.88
N GLN A 15 -4.32 -12.62 10.97
CA GLN A 15 -5.68 -12.50 10.44
C GLN A 15 -5.95 -13.69 9.54
N ARG A 16 -6.59 -14.71 10.13
CA ARG A 16 -7.04 -15.91 9.46
C ARG A 16 -8.18 -15.60 8.48
N ARG A 17 -8.11 -16.29 7.33
CA ARG A 17 -9.14 -16.52 6.28
C ARG A 17 -9.29 -15.43 5.21
N LYS A 18 -8.23 -15.14 4.46
CA LYS A 18 -8.34 -14.62 3.08
C LYS A 18 -9.04 -15.69 2.22
N GLY A 19 -10.16 -15.35 1.57
CA GLY A 19 -10.75 -16.24 0.56
C GLY A 19 -9.74 -16.53 -0.56
N PRO A 20 -9.81 -17.69 -1.24
CA PRO A 20 -8.80 -18.05 -2.24
C PRO A 20 -8.77 -16.99 -3.35
N GLY A 21 -7.64 -16.30 -3.49
CA GLY A 21 -7.35 -15.40 -4.61
C GLY A 21 -7.45 -13.89 -4.36
N ARG A 22 -8.11 -13.42 -3.29
CA ARG A 22 -8.18 -11.98 -3.00
C ARG A 22 -6.91 -11.47 -2.34
N VAL A 23 -6.38 -10.35 -2.84
CA VAL A 23 -5.19 -9.70 -2.29
C VAL A 23 -5.61 -8.37 -1.67
N GLU A 24 -5.34 -8.18 -0.39
CA GLU A 24 -5.52 -6.89 0.28
C GLU A 24 -4.19 -6.15 0.33
N VAL A 25 -4.22 -4.87 -0.03
CA VAL A 25 -3.09 -3.94 0.03
C VAL A 25 -3.55 -2.68 0.74
N ASN A 26 -2.89 -2.36 1.86
CA ASN A 26 -3.13 -1.12 2.59
C ASN A 26 -2.13 -0.06 2.15
N LEU A 27 -2.62 1.11 1.77
CA LEU A 27 -1.81 2.26 1.42
C LEU A 27 -1.92 3.29 2.54
N SER A 28 -0.78 3.72 3.07
CA SER A 28 -0.71 4.71 4.15
C SER A 28 0.36 5.75 3.85
N PHE A 29 0.17 6.96 4.38
CA PHE A 29 1.09 8.07 4.16
C PHE A 29 2.09 8.17 5.31
N GLY A 30 3.37 8.36 4.98
CA GLY A 30 4.43 8.43 5.98
C GLY A 30 4.50 9.80 6.66
N GLY A 31 4.16 9.86 7.95
CA GLY A 31 4.36 11.04 8.80
C GLY A 31 4.14 10.72 10.28
N GLY A 32 5.05 11.17 11.15
CA GLY A 32 4.80 11.29 12.59
C GLY A 32 4.13 12.66 12.78
N ALA A 33 2.80 12.68 12.78
CA ALA A 33 2.06 13.89 12.47
C ALA A 33 1.80 14.77 13.70
N THR A 34 1.96 16.07 13.50
CA THR A 34 1.24 17.14 14.20
C THR A 34 -0.15 17.37 13.56
N ASP A 35 -1.12 18.00 14.24
CA ASP A 35 -2.51 18.22 13.71
C ASP A 35 -2.60 18.78 12.28
N ALA A 36 -1.69 19.69 11.90
CA ALA A 36 -1.68 20.29 10.56
C ALA A 36 -1.22 19.31 9.47
N GLU A 37 -0.36 18.35 9.82
CA GLU A 37 0.06 17.28 8.92
C GLU A 37 -1.07 16.26 8.74
N GLU A 38 -1.87 16.00 9.78
CA GLU A 38 -3.04 15.12 9.73
C GLU A 38 -4.11 15.55 8.70
N ALA A 39 -4.38 16.85 8.57
CA ALA A 39 -5.33 17.35 7.57
C ALA A 39 -4.82 17.13 6.12
N GLY A 40 -3.52 17.35 5.88
CA GLY A 40 -2.90 17.12 4.58
C GLY A 40 -2.82 15.64 4.19
N LEU A 41 -2.70 14.77 5.17
CA LEU A 41 -2.72 13.32 5.06
C LEU A 41 -4.11 12.80 4.62
N ALA A 42 -5.18 13.23 5.28
CA ALA A 42 -6.56 12.90 4.88
C ALA A 42 -6.90 13.37 3.46
N GLU A 43 -6.51 14.59 3.08
CA GLU A 43 -6.70 15.10 1.72
C GLU A 43 -5.90 14.28 0.68
N SER A 44 -4.70 13.83 1.04
CA SER A 44 -3.89 12.95 0.20
C SER A 44 -4.56 11.60 0.00
N ALA A 45 -5.10 10.99 1.06
CA ALA A 45 -5.84 9.73 0.99
C ALA A 45 -7.10 9.85 0.13
N ALA A 46 -7.91 10.89 0.33
CA ALA A 46 -9.09 11.16 -0.48
C ALA A 46 -8.72 11.39 -1.96
N SER A 47 -7.63 12.11 -2.22
CA SER A 47 -7.14 12.33 -3.57
C SER A 47 -6.60 11.07 -4.24
N LEU A 48 -5.99 10.14 -3.48
CA LEU A 48 -5.53 8.84 -3.98
C LEU A 48 -6.71 7.92 -4.29
N TYR A 49 -7.67 7.85 -3.37
CA TYR A 49 -8.93 7.13 -3.58
C TYR A 49 -9.61 7.54 -4.90
N ARG A 50 -9.80 8.86 -5.11
CA ARG A 50 -10.43 9.37 -6.34
C ARG A 50 -9.65 8.98 -7.60
N TRP A 51 -8.32 8.99 -7.53
CA TRP A 51 -7.47 8.56 -8.64
C TRP A 51 -7.65 7.09 -8.96
N LEU A 52 -7.53 6.21 -7.96
CA LEU A 52 -7.62 4.77 -8.14
C LEU A 52 -9.01 4.32 -8.65
N VAL A 53 -10.08 4.98 -8.19
CA VAL A 53 -11.44 4.73 -8.69
C VAL A 53 -11.60 5.17 -10.15
N ALA A 54 -10.90 6.24 -10.57
CA ALA A 54 -10.95 6.73 -11.94
C ALA A 54 -10.10 5.88 -12.92
N GLU A 55 -9.08 5.17 -12.41
CA GLU A 55 -8.07 4.45 -13.18
C GLU A 55 -8.68 3.30 -14.02
N PRO A 56 -8.65 3.39 -15.37
CA PRO A 56 -9.29 2.41 -16.25
C PRO A 56 -8.72 1.00 -16.08
N GLU A 57 -7.41 0.84 -15.84
CA GLU A 57 -6.76 -0.47 -15.68
C GLU A 57 -7.20 -1.20 -14.41
N LEU A 58 -7.71 -0.47 -13.42
CA LEU A 58 -8.15 -1.02 -12.14
C LEU A 58 -9.66 -1.31 -12.09
N ARG A 59 -10.43 -0.80 -13.05
CA ARG A 59 -11.89 -0.93 -13.05
C ARG A 59 -12.33 -2.39 -13.09
N GLY A 60 -13.16 -2.77 -12.12
CA GLY A 60 -13.69 -4.13 -12.00
C GLY A 60 -12.69 -5.18 -11.49
N GLN A 61 -11.43 -4.80 -11.26
CA GLN A 61 -10.38 -5.69 -10.73
C GLN A 61 -10.05 -5.37 -9.27
N VAL A 62 -10.36 -4.16 -8.81
CA VAL A 62 -10.08 -3.71 -7.44
C VAL A 62 -11.32 -3.09 -6.79
N GLU A 63 -11.45 -3.30 -5.49
CA GLU A 63 -12.35 -2.56 -4.61
C GLU A 63 -11.49 -1.62 -3.75
N VAL A 64 -11.75 -0.31 -3.84
CA VAL A 64 -11.00 0.72 -3.10
C VAL A 64 -11.90 1.27 -2.00
N SER A 65 -11.37 1.46 -0.79
CA SER A 65 -12.10 2.03 0.34
C SER A 65 -11.18 2.92 1.17
N LEU A 66 -11.75 3.93 1.84
CA LEU A 66 -11.04 4.75 2.82
C LEU A 66 -11.25 4.17 4.21
N GLY A 67 -10.17 4.12 5.00
CA GLY A 67 -10.18 3.60 6.36
C GLY A 67 -9.42 4.52 7.33
N PRO A 68 -9.79 4.50 8.62
CA PRO A 68 -9.02 5.20 9.64
C PRO A 68 -7.68 4.50 9.87
N ARG A 69 -6.62 5.27 10.12
CA ARG A 69 -5.38 4.70 10.66
C ARG A 69 -5.66 4.09 12.04
N ARG A 70 -5.13 2.90 12.33
CA ARG A 70 -5.22 2.32 13.68
C ARG A 70 -4.62 3.34 14.66
N PRO A 71 -5.39 3.82 15.65
CA PRO A 71 -4.89 4.80 16.59
C PRO A 71 -3.72 4.18 17.36
N GLU A 72 -2.56 4.84 17.35
CA GLU A 72 -1.51 4.49 18.31
C GLU A 72 -2.01 4.82 19.72
N PRO A 73 -1.72 3.98 20.73
CA PRO A 73 -2.19 4.21 22.09
C PRO A 73 -1.73 5.60 22.57
N GLY A 74 -2.69 6.51 22.75
CA GLY A 74 -2.47 7.91 23.13
C GLY A 74 -3.03 8.96 22.16
N HIS A 75 -3.44 8.57 20.94
CA HIS A 75 -4.12 9.48 19.99
C HIS A 75 -5.64 9.27 19.99
N MET A 76 -6.40 10.33 20.26
CA MET A 76 -7.86 10.33 20.12
C MET A 76 -8.25 10.85 18.72
N GLY A 77 -8.80 9.97 17.89
CA GLY A 77 -9.33 10.30 16.57
C GLY A 77 -8.38 9.90 15.45
N GLY A 78 -8.73 8.87 14.68
CA GLY A 78 -7.95 8.45 13.52
C GLY A 78 -8.45 9.17 12.28
N ALA A 79 -7.64 10.05 11.70
CA ALA A 79 -7.87 10.56 10.35
C ALA A 79 -8.04 9.38 9.36
N LEU A 80 -8.89 9.58 8.33
CA LEU A 80 -9.05 8.66 7.20
C LEU A 80 -7.82 8.70 6.30
N ASP A 81 -6.67 8.29 6.82
CA ASP A 81 -5.37 8.34 6.16
C ASP A 81 -4.98 7.01 5.49
N ILE A 82 -5.81 5.97 5.62
CA ILE A 82 -5.56 4.68 4.96
C ILE A 82 -6.46 4.55 3.73
N VAL A 83 -5.87 4.18 2.60
CA VAL A 83 -6.60 3.69 1.43
C VAL A 83 -6.44 2.17 1.38
N ASN A 84 -7.51 1.42 1.65
CA ASN A 84 -7.54 -0.03 1.51
C ASN A 84 -7.89 -0.40 0.07
N VAL A 85 -7.13 -1.33 -0.50
CA VAL A 85 -7.35 -1.84 -1.85
C VAL A 85 -7.44 -3.37 -1.81
N VAL A 86 -8.59 -3.90 -2.21
CA VAL A 86 -8.81 -5.34 -2.35
C VAL A 86 -8.80 -5.68 -3.83
N LEU A 87 -7.79 -6.44 -4.27
CA LEU A 87 -7.66 -6.93 -5.62
C LEU A 87 -8.30 -8.31 -5.74
N ALA A 88 -8.98 -8.57 -6.87
CA ALA A 88 -9.59 -9.85 -7.17
C ALA A 88 -8.56 -10.97 -7.41
N ASN A 89 -7.33 -10.60 -7.80
CA ASN A 89 -6.21 -11.50 -8.06
C ASN A 89 -4.86 -10.75 -7.95
N SER A 90 -3.76 -11.50 -7.91
CA SER A 90 -2.40 -10.97 -7.81
C SER A 90 -1.87 -10.29 -9.08
N ILE A 91 -2.51 -10.49 -10.24
CA ILE A 91 -2.05 -9.92 -11.52
C ILE A 91 -2.28 -8.40 -11.52
N ALA A 92 -3.37 -7.94 -10.90
CA ALA A 92 -3.71 -6.52 -10.80
C ALA A 92 -2.76 -5.70 -9.88
N LEU A 93 -1.83 -6.36 -9.17
CA LEU A 93 -0.86 -5.68 -8.29
C LEU A 93 0.08 -4.75 -9.07
N GLY A 94 0.52 -5.15 -10.26
CA GLY A 94 1.39 -4.32 -11.08
C GLY A 94 0.71 -3.01 -11.48
N SER A 95 -0.53 -3.10 -11.97
CA SER A 95 -1.36 -1.92 -12.31
C SER A 95 -1.62 -1.04 -11.10
N LEU A 96 -1.85 -1.62 -9.92
CA LEU A 96 -2.03 -0.85 -8.69
C LEU A 96 -0.76 -0.05 -8.33
N ILE A 97 0.40 -0.70 -8.30
CA ILE A 97 1.66 -0.04 -7.94
C ILE A 97 1.96 1.08 -8.94
N THR A 98 1.78 0.82 -10.24
CA THR A 98 1.96 1.83 -11.30
C THR A 98 1.01 3.01 -11.13
N ALA A 99 -0.29 2.77 -10.90
CA ALA A 99 -1.27 3.84 -10.70
C ALA A 99 -0.94 4.71 -9.49
N VAL A 100 -0.54 4.10 -8.37
CA VAL A 100 -0.10 4.83 -7.16
C VAL A 100 1.16 5.64 -7.44
N ALA A 101 2.11 5.09 -8.20
CA ALA A 101 3.36 5.78 -8.52
C ALA A 101 3.14 6.97 -9.48
N THR A 102 2.28 6.80 -10.50
CA THR A 102 1.85 7.88 -11.41
C THR A 102 1.13 8.99 -10.65
N TRP A 103 0.18 8.62 -9.77
CA TRP A 103 -0.50 9.56 -8.91
C TRP A 103 0.48 10.36 -8.05
N ARG A 104 1.48 9.69 -7.45
CA ARG A 104 2.52 10.35 -6.66
C ARG A 104 3.34 11.33 -7.50
N GLY A 105 3.77 10.91 -8.70
CA GLY A 105 4.55 11.72 -9.63
C GLY A 105 3.81 12.94 -10.20
N SER A 106 2.47 12.91 -10.22
CA SER A 106 1.65 14.04 -10.67
C SER A 106 1.67 15.25 -9.71
N ARG A 107 2.24 15.11 -8.50
CA ARG A 107 2.29 16.18 -7.50
C ARG A 107 3.60 16.96 -7.51
N PRO A 108 3.53 18.28 -7.22
CA PRO A 108 4.73 19.10 -7.03
C PRO A 108 5.57 18.65 -5.82
N ARG A 109 4.92 18.06 -4.80
CA ARG A 109 5.58 17.46 -3.64
C ARG A 109 5.06 16.02 -3.49
N PRO A 110 5.77 15.02 -4.04
CA PRO A 110 5.30 13.65 -4.02
C PRO A 110 5.31 13.10 -2.59
N PRO A 111 4.14 12.73 -2.01
CA PRO A 111 4.09 12.22 -0.65
C PRO A 111 4.79 10.86 -0.55
N GLN A 112 5.28 10.52 0.64
CA GLN A 112 5.78 9.18 0.92
C GLN A 112 4.60 8.24 1.14
N ILE A 113 4.53 7.16 0.35
CA ILE A 113 3.47 6.17 0.43
C ILE A 113 4.08 4.84 0.89
N ARG A 114 3.47 4.22 1.89
CA ARG A 114 3.77 2.87 2.35
C ARG A 114 2.69 1.94 1.82
N LEU A 115 3.11 0.89 1.12
CA LEU A 115 2.24 -0.21 0.71
C LEU A 115 2.47 -1.39 1.65
N GLU A 116 1.41 -1.89 2.26
CA GLU A 116 1.45 -3.06 3.13
C GLU A 116 0.63 -4.18 2.50
N ARG A 117 1.22 -5.37 2.41
CA ARG A 117 0.53 -6.61 2.00
C ARG A 117 0.99 -7.75 2.90
N ASP A 118 0.05 -8.47 3.50
CA ASP A 118 0.33 -9.68 4.28
C ASP A 118 1.43 -9.47 5.36
N GLY A 119 1.46 -8.28 5.99
CA GLY A 119 2.46 -7.87 6.99
C GLY A 119 3.76 -7.29 6.42
N VAL A 120 3.97 -7.38 5.10
CA VAL A 120 5.16 -6.87 4.42
C VAL A 120 4.91 -5.43 3.97
N VAL A 121 5.62 -4.49 4.62
CA VAL A 121 5.55 -3.06 4.32
C VAL A 121 6.69 -2.65 3.39
N VAL A 122 6.35 -2.00 2.27
CA VAL A 122 7.30 -1.43 1.31
C VAL A 122 7.01 0.05 1.12
N THR A 123 8.05 0.88 1.10
CA THR A 123 7.91 2.32 0.84
C THR A 123 8.10 2.61 -0.64
N LEU A 124 7.12 3.27 -1.27
CA LEU A 124 7.19 3.70 -2.65
C LEU A 124 8.02 4.97 -2.78
N GLN A 125 9.17 4.86 -3.44
CA GLN A 125 10.11 5.98 -3.60
C GLN A 125 10.09 6.57 -5.01
N ASP A 126 9.80 5.75 -6.02
CA ASP A 126 9.78 6.13 -7.42
C ASP A 126 8.84 5.23 -8.25
N ALA A 127 8.51 5.68 -9.47
CA ALA A 127 7.63 5.00 -10.42
C ALA A 127 8.38 4.18 -11.48
N SER A 128 9.69 3.97 -11.35
CA SER A 128 10.45 3.20 -12.32
C SER A 128 9.94 1.76 -12.44
N PRO A 129 9.94 1.19 -13.66
CA PRO A 129 9.61 -0.22 -13.88
C PRO A 129 10.39 -1.16 -12.94
N GLU A 130 11.67 -0.88 -12.70
CA GLU A 130 12.51 -1.67 -11.80
C GLU A 130 12.04 -1.63 -10.33
N ALA A 131 11.51 -0.49 -9.88
CA ALA A 131 10.93 -0.38 -8.54
C ALA A 131 9.65 -1.22 -8.42
N VAL A 132 8.79 -1.20 -9.46
CA VAL A 132 7.56 -2.02 -9.51
C VAL A 132 7.92 -3.50 -9.47
N GLU A 133 8.85 -3.95 -10.32
CA GLU A 133 9.28 -5.36 -10.35
C GLU A 133 9.88 -5.81 -9.02
N ARG A 134 10.64 -4.95 -8.34
CA ARG A 134 11.22 -5.26 -7.03
C ARG A 134 10.14 -5.46 -5.97
N ILE A 135 9.12 -4.58 -5.94
CA ILE A 135 8.00 -4.70 -4.99
C ILE A 135 7.23 -6.00 -5.25
N LEU A 136 6.94 -6.32 -6.51
CA LEU A 136 6.25 -7.54 -6.90
C LEU A 136 7.03 -8.81 -6.50
N ARG A 137 8.36 -8.82 -6.68
CA ARG A 137 9.21 -9.94 -6.24
C ARG A 137 9.11 -10.17 -4.74
N VAL A 138 9.32 -9.12 -3.93
CA VAL A 138 9.26 -9.21 -2.46
C VAL A 138 7.91 -9.77 -1.99
N TRP A 139 6.81 -9.28 -2.56
CA TRP A 139 5.47 -9.76 -2.21
C TRP A 139 5.16 -11.18 -2.71
N ASN A 140 5.82 -11.64 -3.77
CA ASN A 140 5.69 -13.02 -4.26
C ASN A 140 6.51 -14.00 -3.41
N GLU A 141 7.73 -13.62 -3.03
CA GLU A 141 8.63 -14.42 -2.19
C GLU A 141 8.04 -14.61 -0.77
N SER A 142 7.38 -13.58 -0.24
CA SER A 142 6.73 -13.63 1.08
C SER A 142 5.44 -14.45 1.09
N GLY A 143 4.88 -14.76 -0.09
CA GLY A 143 3.67 -15.57 -0.27
C GLY A 143 3.94 -17.02 -0.67
N ALA A 144 5.19 -17.38 -0.97
CA ALA A 144 5.58 -18.76 -1.20
C ALA A 144 5.60 -19.50 0.14
N PRO A 145 4.91 -20.65 0.30
CA PRO A 145 5.24 -21.53 1.41
C PRO A 145 6.73 -21.87 1.28
N ALA A 146 7.49 -21.67 2.34
CA ALA A 146 8.82 -22.25 2.49
C ALA A 146 8.66 -23.78 2.52
N ASP A 147 8.45 -24.38 1.35
CA ASP A 147 8.36 -25.81 1.16
C ASP A 147 9.44 -26.18 0.14
N GLY A 148 10.52 -26.74 0.66
CA GLY A 148 11.69 -27.11 -0.12
C GLY A 148 13.00 -26.98 0.66
N ASP A 149 13.10 -27.68 1.80
CA ASP A 149 14.25 -28.56 2.06
C ASP A 149 13.94 -29.42 3.29
N SER A 150 13.41 -30.60 3.03
CA SER A 150 13.53 -31.75 3.90
C SER A 150 13.95 -32.89 2.99
N GLU A 151 15.25 -33.19 2.95
CA GLU A 151 15.79 -34.54 3.13
C GLU A 151 17.30 -34.51 3.41
#